data_AF-A0A4R5K5F5-F1
#
_entry.id   AF-A0A4R5K5F5-F1
#
_cell.length_a   1.000
_cell.length_b   1.000
_cell.length_c   1.000
_cell.angle_alpha   90.00
_cell.angle_beta   90.00
_cell.angle_gamma   90.00
#
_symmetry.space_group_name_H-M   'P 1'
#
loop_
_entity.id
_entity.type
_entity.pdbx_description
1 polymer ?
#
loop_
_entity_poly.entity_id
_entity_poly.type
_entity_poly.pdbx_seq_one_letter_code
_entity_poly.pdbx_strand_id
1 'polypeptide(L)' 'MSQPQTYATTQDMAAKYRIGDDTVRRKAQTGEWPCDRIGRLYRFSPDQQDEIAQIVAGTRRGGYDKDRIAAALRKLSA' A
#
# COMPACT_ATOMS: atom_id res chain seq x y z
N MET A 1 16.75 14.53 -6.78
CA MET A 1 15.94 15.07 -5.66
C MET A 1 15.18 13.90 -5.04
N SER A 2 15.67 13.35 -3.93
CA SER A 2 14.97 12.28 -3.20
C SER A 2 13.86 12.92 -2.38
N GLN A 3 12.60 12.63 -2.71
CA GLN A 3 11.47 13.14 -1.92
C GLN A 3 11.54 12.56 -0.50
N PRO A 4 11.20 13.35 0.53
CA PRO A 4 11.26 12.91 1.92
C PRO A 4 10.36 11.68 2.11
N GLN A 5 10.93 10.65 2.74
CA GLN A 5 10.31 9.37 3.11
C GLN A 5 9.15 9.60 4.10
N THR A 6 8.08 10.19 3.61
CA THR A 6 6.95 10.66 4.43
C THR A 6 5.71 9.87 4.09
N TYR A 7 4.87 9.70 5.12
CA TYR A 7 3.60 9.02 5.00
C TYR A 7 2.66 9.78 4.07
N ALA A 8 2.31 9.18 2.95
CA ALA A 8 1.36 9.76 2.01
C ALA A 8 -0.09 9.64 2.53
N THR A 9 -0.92 10.62 2.19
CA THR A 9 -2.37 10.58 2.38
C THR A 9 -3.06 9.87 1.21
N THR A 10 -4.37 9.62 1.35
CA THR A 10 -5.23 9.25 0.22
C THR A 10 -5.10 10.24 -0.94
N GLN A 11 -5.07 11.55 -0.65
CA GLN A 11 -5.03 12.61 -1.65
C GLN A 11 -3.70 12.63 -2.41
N ASP A 12 -2.59 12.41 -1.71
CA ASP A 12 -1.27 12.30 -2.34
C ASP A 12 -1.22 11.12 -3.31
N MET A 13 -1.78 9.97 -2.89
CA MET A 13 -1.84 8.78 -3.74
C MET A 13 -2.80 8.97 -4.92
N ALA A 14 -3.95 9.61 -4.72
CA ALA A 14 -4.89 9.96 -5.77
C ALA A 14 -4.23 10.83 -6.85
N ALA A 15 -3.49 11.87 -6.43
CA ALA A 15 -2.72 12.72 -7.33
C ALA A 15 -1.62 11.94 -8.05
N LYS A 16 -0.85 11.11 -7.33
CA LYS A 16 0.26 10.31 -7.87
C LYS A 16 -0.19 9.37 -8.99
N TYR A 17 -1.30 8.67 -8.80
CA TYR A 17 -1.81 7.69 -9.77
C TYR A 17 -2.90 8.24 -10.69
N ARG A 18 -3.25 9.53 -10.57
CA ARG A 18 -4.32 10.20 -11.33
C ARG A 18 -5.66 9.45 -11.27
N ILE A 19 -6.03 9.04 -10.05
CA ILE A 19 -7.31 8.37 -9.76
C ILE A 19 -8.04 9.13 -8.65
N GLY A 20 -9.35 8.90 -8.50
CA GLY A 20 -10.14 9.55 -7.44
C GLY A 20 -9.80 9.03 -6.03
N ASP A 21 -9.96 9.90 -5.03
CA ASP A 21 -9.75 9.57 -3.60
C ASP A 21 -10.60 8.38 -3.15
N ASP A 22 -11.85 8.29 -3.61
CA ASP A 22 -12.74 7.17 -3.29
C ASP A 22 -12.22 5.84 -3.84
N THR A 23 -11.53 5.88 -4.99
CA THR A 23 -10.89 4.69 -5.54
C THR A 23 -9.69 4.27 -4.69
N VAL A 24 -8.85 5.22 -4.24
CA VAL A 24 -7.75 4.92 -3.32
C VAL A 24 -8.29 4.35 -2.01
N ARG A 25 -9.32 4.96 -1.42
CA ARG A 25 -9.98 4.45 -0.20
C ARG A 25 -10.53 3.06 -0.39
N ARG A 26 -11.21 2.78 -1.51
CA ARG A 26 -11.73 1.45 -1.82
C ARG A 26 -10.61 0.43 -1.88
N LYS A 27 -9.52 0.71 -2.61
CA LYS A 27 -8.36 -0.19 -2.73
C LYS A 27 -7.67 -0.45 -1.40
N ALA A 28 -7.54 0.57 -0.56
CA ALA A 28 -7.02 0.44 0.79
C ALA A 28 -7.98 -0.38 1.68
N GLN A 29 -9.28 -0.13 1.60
CA GLN A 29 -10.31 -0.81 2.39
C GLN A 29 -10.46 -2.29 2.02
N THR A 30 -10.34 -2.64 0.74
CA THR A 30 -10.36 -4.03 0.27
C THR A 30 -9.05 -4.77 0.54
N GLY A 31 -8.01 -4.07 1.02
CA GLY A 31 -6.68 -4.61 1.24
C GLY A 31 -5.89 -4.82 -0.06
N GLU A 32 -6.38 -4.34 -1.21
CA GLU A 32 -5.64 -4.36 -2.47
C GLU A 32 -4.36 -3.53 -2.36
N TRP A 33 -4.45 -2.37 -1.68
CA TRP A 33 -3.33 -1.50 -1.39
C TRP A 33 -2.97 -1.57 0.09
N PRO A 34 -1.72 -1.92 0.46
CA PRO A 34 -1.29 -1.91 1.84
C PRO A 34 -1.32 -0.49 2.41
N CYS A 35 -1.82 -0.33 3.63
CA CYS A 35 -1.88 0.96 4.31
C CYS A 35 -1.93 0.78 5.83
N ASP A 36 -1.50 1.82 6.54
CA ASP A 36 -1.71 1.96 7.97
C ASP A 36 -2.99 2.77 8.22
N ARG A 37 -3.90 2.23 9.03
CA ARG A 37 -5.11 2.92 9.44
C ARG A 37 -4.92 3.55 10.81
N ILE A 38 -5.01 4.89 10.87
CA ILE A 38 -4.94 5.68 12.10
C ILE A 38 -6.32 6.31 12.32
N GLY A 39 -7.16 5.63 13.10
CA GLY A 39 -8.57 6.01 13.25
C GLY A 39 -9.32 5.93 11.92
N ARG A 40 -9.80 7.08 11.44
CA ARG A 40 -10.49 7.20 10.13
C ARG A 40 -9.55 7.54 8.97
N LEU A 41 -8.26 7.76 9.25
CA LEU A 41 -7.28 8.19 8.26
C LEU A 41 -6.52 6.98 7.69
N TYR A 42 -6.34 6.98 6.38
CA TYR A 42 -5.43 6.07 5.69
C TYR A 42 -4.09 6.76 5.46
N ARG A 43 -3.00 6.08 5.84
CA ARG A 43 -1.64 6.55 5.66
C ARG A 43 -0.82 5.46 4.98
N PHE A 44 0.03 5.88 4.05
CA PHE A 44 0.85 4.97 3.25
C PHE A 44 2.31 5.25 3.56
N SER A 45 2.98 4.34 4.27
CA SER A 45 4.41 4.44 4.52
C SER A 45 5.19 4.36 3.20
N PRO A 46 6.46 4.82 3.16
CA PRO A 46 7.29 4.72 1.96
C PRO A 46 7.35 3.29 1.39
N ASP A 47 7.59 2.28 2.24
CA ASP A 47 7.63 0.87 1.81
C ASP A 47 6.30 0.40 1.20
N GLN A 48 5.17 0.84 1.77
CA GLN A 48 3.84 0.54 1.24
C GLN A 48 3.61 1.23 -0.10
N GLN A 49 4.09 2.46 -0.28
CA GLN A 49 4.00 3.17 -1.56
C GLN A 49 4.80 2.47 -2.67
N ASP A 50 5.97 1.92 -2.35
CA ASP A 50 6.78 1.14 -3.29
C ASP A 50 6.10 -0.19 -3.64
N GLU A 51 5.49 -0.86 -2.66
CA GLU A 51 4.69 -2.06 -2.90
C GLU A 51 3.48 -1.77 -3.79
N ILE A 52 2.78 -0.66 -3.54
CA ILE A 52 1.67 -0.21 -4.37
C ILE A 52 2.15 0.10 -5.79
N ALA A 53 3.31 0.73 -5.96
CA ALA A 53 3.88 0.96 -7.28
C ALA A 53 4.09 -0.34 -8.06
N GLN A 54 4.54 -1.41 -7.39
CA GLN A 54 4.69 -2.74 -7.98
C GLN A 54 3.33 -3.38 -8.31
N ILE A 55 2.33 -3.20 -7.46
CA ILE A 55 0.96 -3.67 -7.71
C ILE A 55 0.37 -2.96 -8.95
N VAL A 56 0.50 -1.63 -9.04
CA VAL A 56 0.00 -0.84 -10.17
C VAL A 56 0.74 -1.19 -11.46
N ALA A 57 2.05 -1.46 -11.39
CA ALA A 57 2.83 -1.94 -12.53
C ALA A 57 2.48 -3.39 -12.94
N GLY A 58 1.63 -4.09 -12.17
CA GLY A 58 1.25 -5.49 -12.43
C GLY A 58 2.32 -6.51 -12.08
N THR A 59 3.41 -6.10 -11.42
CA THR A 59 4.53 -6.97 -11.04
C THR A 59 4.30 -7.69 -9.71
N ARG A 60 3.32 -7.24 -8.92
CA ARG A 60 2.78 -7.94 -7.75
C ARG A 60 1.25 -7.99 -7.79
N ARG A 61 0.66 -9.04 -7.23
CA ARG A 61 -0.79 -9.08 -6.99
C ARG A 61 -1.11 -8.26 -5.75
N GLY A 62 -2.02 -7.28 -5.88
CA GLY A 62 -2.56 -6.54 -4.75
C GLY A 62 -3.52 -7.40 -3.94
N GLY A 63 -3.51 -7.24 -2.61
CA GLY A 63 -4.33 -8.03 -1.69
C GLY A 63 -3.56 -8.47 -0.45
N TYR A 64 -4.30 -8.82 0.61
CA TYR A 64 -3.78 -9.57 1.76
C TYR A 64 -3.42 -10.98 1.28
N ASP A 65 -2.20 -11.11 0.78
CA ASP A 65 -1.61 -12.39 0.43
C ASP A 65 -1.33 -13.15 1.75
N LYS A 66 -2.31 -13.95 2.18
CA LYS A 66 -2.22 -14.79 3.39
C LYS A 66 -1.01 -15.72 3.31
N ASP A 67 -0.62 -16.13 2.10
CA ASP A 67 0.57 -16.93 1.85
C ASP A 67 1.86 -16.14 2.10
N ARG A 68 1.88 -14.82 1.90
CA ARG A 68 3.02 -13.95 2.24
C ARG A 68 3.29 -13.89 3.74
N ILE A 69 2.26 -13.74 4.59
CA ILE A 69 2.48 -13.76 6.06
C ILE A 69 2.96 -15.14 6.49
N ALA A 70 2.36 -16.21 5.96
CA ALA A 70 2.84 -17.57 6.21
C ALA A 70 4.30 -17.77 5.75
N ALA A 71 4.68 -17.21 4.59
CA ALA A 71 6.04 -17.29 4.05
C ALA A 71 7.04 -16.44 4.85
N ALA A 72 6.65 -15.25 5.30
CA ALA A 72 7.48 -14.39 6.14
C ALA A 72 7.71 -15.01 7.52
N LEU A 73 6.66 -15.58 8.15
CA LEU A 73 6.78 -16.32 9.41
C LEU A 73 7.70 -17.54 9.26
N ARG A 74 7.58 -18.31 8.16
CA ARG A 74 8.50 -19.44 7.90
C ARG A 74 9.96 -19.02 7.77
N LYS A 75 10.24 -17.86 7.19
CA LYS A 75 11.62 -17.34 7.07
C LYS A 75 12.21 -16.88 8.40
N LEU A 76 11.37 -16.49 9.36
CA LEU A 76 11.81 -16.10 10.71
C LEU A 76 11.95 -17.28 11.66
N SER A 77 11.33 -18.43 11.34
CA SER A 77 11.41 -19.66 12.13
C SER A 77 12.47 -20.66 11.64
N ALA A 78 13.33 -20.26 10.70
CA ALA A 78 14.33 -21.11 10.05
C ALA A 78 15.76 -20.65 10.37
#